data_AF-A0A352A4A2-F1
#
_entry.id   AF-A0A352A4A2-F1
#
_cell.length_a   1.000
_cell.length_b   1.000
_cell.length_c   1.000
_cell.angle_alpha   90.00
_cell.angle_beta   90.00
_cell.angle_gamma   90.00
#
_symmetry.space_group_name_H-M   'P 1'
#
loop_
_entity.id
_entity.type
_entity.pdbx_description
1 polymer ?
#
loop_
_entity_poly.entity_id
_entity_poly.type
_entity_poly.pdbx_seq_one_letter_code
_entity_poly.pdbx_strand_id
1 'polypeptide(L)'
;DGQEVLFPVVLPASLWQESGRYESVGNELVRFYDRNKSPHVLGMTHEEAAVSLVRDYGQTYSKYPFMIYQIQTKFRDEARPRGGLIRVREFTMKDAYSFHTSQEDLEQYYMRCFIAYEKIFKRVGIPEVISVASDSGMMGGNISHEFMLLTTVGEDSIVICNECDYRANMEATESIVLNEKDDFSEALTLVHTPNIHTIEDLCIFLKSPKEKSCKAVVYQKNTDDSYVVLFIRGDLDVNETKLTNYLGCDIHPAVITKESGLNAGYIGPYNLNGNFTILFDKSLEHTNNLSCGGNIEEYHYTGLDISRDMGDVMYNDFAKIKEGSMCPKCGKSSITISRGIEVGNIFQLGTKYTKAMNMQYVDNDGISNYPIMGCYGIGIGRLAASICEAHHDEYGPIWPMSIAPWQVHLCAVHSEDEEVKDYADKLYNDIQEKGIEVIYDDRNVSAGVMFSDADLLGVPIRIIVSPRNMKESCCEIASRDKSIHLKESLESVYSKVIELINNIIN
;
A
#
# COMPACT_ATOMS: atom_id res chain seq x y z
N ASP A 1 0.23 -13.35 20.68
CA ASP A 1 -0.67 -12.92 21.77
C ASP A 1 -0.59 -11.41 21.87
N GLY A 2 -1.68 -10.73 21.53
CA GLY A 2 -1.81 -9.28 21.67
C GLY A 2 -3.06 -8.99 22.49
N GLN A 3 -2.99 -7.99 23.37
CA GLN A 3 -4.13 -7.56 24.15
C GLN A 3 -4.96 -6.56 23.33
N GLU A 4 -6.23 -6.86 23.12
CA GLU A 4 -7.13 -5.92 22.45
C GLU A 4 -7.44 -4.73 23.37
N VAL A 5 -7.35 -3.53 22.82
CA VAL A 5 -7.67 -2.24 23.44
C VAL A 5 -8.53 -1.43 22.46
N LEU A 6 -9.06 -0.28 22.90
CA LEU A 6 -9.79 0.62 22.02
C LEU A 6 -9.38 2.06 22.32
N PHE A 7 -8.69 2.70 21.37
CA PHE A 7 -8.29 4.10 21.47
C PHE A 7 -9.39 5.03 20.95
N PRO A 8 -9.49 6.26 21.49
CA PRO A 8 -10.34 7.30 20.92
C PRO A 8 -9.94 7.63 19.46
N VAL A 9 -10.92 8.01 18.65
CA VAL A 9 -10.67 8.60 17.31
C VAL A 9 -10.19 10.04 17.46
N VAL A 10 -10.80 10.80 18.37
CA VAL A 10 -10.36 12.16 18.70
C VAL A 10 -9.23 12.09 19.71
N LEU A 11 -8.06 12.61 19.35
CA LEU A 11 -6.89 12.64 20.20
C LEU A 11 -6.49 14.09 20.51
N PRO A 12 -5.97 14.39 21.72
CA PRO A 12 -5.43 15.70 22.01
C PRO A 12 -4.17 15.93 21.14
N ALA A 13 -4.04 17.14 20.59
CA ALA A 13 -2.89 17.49 19.75
C ALA A 13 -1.56 17.37 20.50
N SER A 14 -1.56 17.51 21.84
CA SER A 14 -0.36 17.42 22.67
C SER A 14 0.41 16.11 22.51
N LEU A 15 -0.28 14.99 22.30
CA LEU A 15 0.39 13.70 22.07
C LEU A 15 1.17 13.69 20.75
N TRP A 16 0.61 14.28 19.71
CA TRP A 16 1.25 14.42 18.40
C TRP A 16 2.37 15.46 18.39
N GLN A 17 2.28 16.47 19.27
CA GLN A 17 3.34 17.44 19.50
C GLN A 17 4.52 16.80 20.22
N GLU A 18 4.30 15.89 21.19
CA GLU A 18 5.37 15.12 21.84
C GLU A 18 6.17 14.28 20.83
N SER A 19 5.52 13.70 19.82
CA SER A 19 6.20 12.93 18.77
C SER A 19 6.79 13.81 17.65
N GLY A 20 6.43 15.10 17.58
CA GLY A 20 6.76 16.02 16.49
C GLY A 20 5.95 15.82 15.21
N ARG A 21 5.01 14.85 15.18
CA ARG A 21 4.18 14.56 14.00
C ARG A 21 3.03 15.53 13.81
N TYR A 22 2.70 16.33 14.82
CA TYR A 22 1.70 17.38 14.68
C TYR A 22 2.08 18.40 13.61
N GLU A 23 3.36 18.71 13.46
CA GLU A 23 3.89 19.61 12.44
C GLU A 23 4.41 18.86 11.21
N SER A 24 5.05 17.70 11.39
CA SER A 24 5.72 17.01 10.29
C SER A 24 4.75 16.33 9.31
N VAL A 25 3.58 15.89 9.77
CA VAL A 25 2.57 15.32 8.86
C VAL A 25 1.86 16.45 8.15
N GLY A 26 1.69 16.34 6.83
CA GLY A 26 1.06 17.40 6.04
C GLY A 26 -0.46 17.55 6.25
N ASN A 27 -1.13 17.87 5.13
CA ASN A 27 -2.57 18.15 5.11
C ASN A 27 -3.45 16.92 5.34
N GLU A 28 -2.88 15.71 5.32
CA GLU A 28 -3.61 14.46 5.58
C GLU A 28 -4.08 14.34 7.04
N LEU A 29 -3.38 14.99 7.98
CA LEU A 29 -3.76 15.03 9.39
C LEU A 29 -4.81 16.11 9.63
N VAL A 30 -6.05 15.68 9.90
CA VAL A 30 -7.12 16.60 10.27
C VAL A 30 -6.87 17.16 11.67
N ARG A 31 -6.72 18.48 11.73
CA ARG A 31 -6.54 19.27 12.95
C ARG A 31 -7.77 20.13 13.17
N PHE A 32 -8.28 20.16 14.39
CA PHE A 32 -9.44 20.97 14.75
C PHE A 32 -9.37 21.45 16.19
N TYR A 33 -10.31 22.31 16.57
CA TYR A 33 -10.41 22.86 17.92
C TYR A 33 -11.75 22.48 18.55
N ASP A 34 -11.74 22.17 19.84
CA ASP A 34 -12.98 21.99 20.61
C ASP A 34 -13.65 23.34 20.97
N ARG A 35 -14.77 23.28 21.70
CA ARG A 35 -15.49 24.49 22.17
C ARG A 35 -14.67 25.40 23.09
N ASN A 36 -13.61 24.86 23.71
CA ASN A 36 -12.70 25.58 24.60
C ASN A 36 -11.45 26.08 23.85
N LYS A 37 -11.39 25.91 22.52
CA LYS A 37 -10.24 26.21 21.66
C LYS A 37 -9.01 25.34 21.98
N SER A 38 -9.22 24.14 22.52
CA SER A 38 -8.16 23.16 22.71
C SER A 38 -7.88 22.43 21.38
N PRO A 39 -6.64 22.35 20.92
CA PRO A 39 -6.29 21.68 19.67
C PRO A 39 -6.40 20.17 19.79
N HIS A 40 -6.99 19.55 18.77
CA HIS A 40 -7.22 18.11 18.65
C HIS A 40 -6.90 17.64 17.24
N VAL A 41 -6.73 16.33 17.10
CA VAL A 41 -6.60 15.67 15.80
C VAL A 41 -7.59 14.51 15.69
N LEU A 42 -7.95 14.17 14.46
CA LEU A 42 -8.56 12.87 14.17
C LEU A 42 -7.42 11.87 13.92
N GLY A 43 -7.41 10.77 14.68
CA GLY A 43 -6.37 9.76 14.61
C GLY A 43 -6.32 9.09 13.24
N MET A 44 -5.29 9.42 12.46
CA MET A 44 -4.95 8.69 11.23
C MET A 44 -4.20 7.37 11.49
N THR A 45 -3.63 7.26 12.70
CA THR A 45 -2.97 6.11 13.32
C THR A 45 -2.79 6.43 14.82
N HIS A 46 -2.26 5.50 15.62
CA HIS A 46 -2.27 5.54 17.08
C HIS A 46 -0.92 5.23 17.74
N GLU A 47 0.23 5.45 17.10
CA GLU A 47 1.55 5.23 17.75
C GLU A 47 1.68 6.05 19.04
N GLU A 48 1.30 7.33 19.01
CA GLU A 48 1.38 8.23 20.17
C GLU A 48 0.42 7.81 21.28
N ALA A 49 -0.80 7.42 20.91
CA ALA A 49 -1.80 6.94 21.87
C ALA A 49 -1.36 5.63 22.53
N ALA A 50 -0.75 4.72 21.75
CA ALA A 50 -0.22 3.46 22.25
C ALA A 50 0.91 3.68 23.25
N VAL A 51 1.90 4.51 22.91
CA VAL A 51 2.98 4.88 23.84
C VAL A 51 2.42 5.53 25.09
N SER A 52 1.49 6.48 24.95
CA SER A 52 0.88 7.16 26.10
C SER A 52 0.14 6.20 27.03
N LEU A 53 -0.58 5.20 26.49
CA LEU A 53 -1.36 4.24 27.29
C LEU A 53 -0.45 3.33 28.12
N VAL A 54 0.64 2.84 27.53
CA VAL A 54 1.48 1.80 28.14
C VAL A 54 2.75 2.33 28.80
N ARG A 55 2.97 3.65 28.76
CA ARG A 55 4.13 4.32 29.38
C ARG A 55 4.35 3.90 30.83
N ASP A 56 3.29 3.91 31.63
CA ASP A 56 3.36 3.55 33.06
C ASP A 56 3.33 2.04 33.31
N TYR A 57 2.79 1.26 32.37
CA TYR A 57 2.81 -0.20 32.43
C TYR A 57 4.22 -0.75 32.18
N GLY A 58 4.96 -0.16 31.24
CA GLY A 58 6.26 -0.61 30.76
C GLY A 58 7.47 -0.17 31.59
N GLN A 59 7.34 0.16 32.88
CA GLN A 59 8.46 0.75 33.63
C GLN A 59 9.62 -0.22 33.96
N THR A 60 9.43 -1.53 33.80
CA THR A 60 10.44 -2.56 34.14
C THR A 60 10.56 -3.59 33.02
N TYR A 61 11.79 -4.04 32.74
CA TYR A 61 12.10 -5.01 31.69
C TYR A 61 11.26 -6.31 31.79
N SER A 62 10.86 -6.69 33.01
CA SER A 62 10.05 -7.90 33.27
C SER A 62 8.64 -7.86 32.68
N LYS A 63 8.18 -6.70 32.19
CA LYS A 63 6.89 -6.55 31.50
C LYS A 63 6.97 -6.82 30.00
N TYR A 64 8.18 -6.90 29.45
CA TYR A 64 8.43 -7.04 28.02
C TYR A 64 8.80 -8.48 27.63
N PRO A 65 8.54 -8.90 26.37
CA PRO A 65 7.77 -8.17 25.37
C PRO A 65 6.26 -8.22 25.60
N PHE A 66 5.56 -7.22 25.09
CA PHE A 66 4.10 -7.24 25.02
C PHE A 66 3.58 -6.54 23.76
N MET A 67 2.35 -6.86 23.38
CA MET A 67 1.66 -6.25 22.25
C MET A 67 0.25 -5.84 22.64
N ILE A 68 -0.16 -4.66 22.19
CA ILE A 68 -1.54 -4.19 22.20
C ILE A 68 -2.03 -4.01 20.77
N TYR A 69 -3.33 -4.16 20.54
CA TYR A 69 -3.92 -3.88 19.23
C TYR A 69 -5.36 -3.42 19.36
N GLN A 70 -5.90 -2.83 18.29
CA GLN A 70 -7.30 -2.48 18.19
C GLN A 70 -7.82 -2.76 16.78
N ILE A 71 -9.14 -2.75 16.61
CA ILE A 71 -9.83 -2.62 15.33
C ILE A 71 -10.70 -1.37 15.42
N GLN A 72 -10.30 -0.29 14.75
CA GLN A 72 -10.86 1.03 15.02
C GLN A 72 -10.81 1.95 13.80
N THR A 73 -11.76 2.90 13.75
CA THR A 73 -11.91 3.90 12.69
C THR A 73 -10.80 4.94 12.67
N LYS A 74 -10.10 5.02 11.54
CA LYS A 74 -9.09 6.03 11.23
C LYS A 74 -9.65 7.09 10.31
N PHE A 75 -9.05 8.28 10.35
CA PHE A 75 -9.33 9.35 9.41
C PHE A 75 -8.04 9.87 8.77
N ARG A 76 -7.97 9.88 7.43
CA ARG A 76 -6.91 10.52 6.64
C ARG A 76 -7.58 11.45 5.63
N ASP A 77 -7.19 12.72 5.58
CA ASP A 77 -7.75 13.66 4.59
C ASP A 77 -7.12 13.44 3.21
N GLU A 78 -7.36 12.26 2.65
CA GLU A 78 -6.89 11.85 1.33
C GLU A 78 -7.32 12.89 0.28
N ALA A 79 -6.33 13.42 -0.44
CA ALA A 79 -6.56 14.44 -1.46
C ALA A 79 -7.47 13.93 -2.59
N ARG A 80 -7.40 12.63 -2.89
CA ARG A 80 -8.15 11.96 -3.97
C ARG A 80 -8.69 10.61 -3.50
N PRO A 81 -9.81 10.56 -2.76
CA PRO A 81 -10.47 9.30 -2.44
C PRO A 81 -11.04 8.67 -3.72
N ARG A 82 -10.77 7.37 -3.94
CA ARG A 82 -11.14 6.62 -5.16
C ARG A 82 -11.17 5.11 -4.91
N GLY A 83 -11.81 4.35 -5.80
CA GLY A 83 -11.85 2.88 -5.70
C GLY A 83 -12.73 2.36 -4.55
N GLY A 84 -13.74 3.12 -4.12
CA GLY A 84 -14.60 2.74 -3.00
C GLY A 84 -13.77 2.53 -1.73
N LEU A 85 -14.01 1.43 -1.01
CA LEU A 85 -13.32 1.08 0.25
C LEU A 85 -11.80 0.87 0.11
N ILE A 86 -11.25 0.83 -1.12
CA ILE A 86 -9.80 0.72 -1.34
C ILE A 86 -9.08 1.98 -0.83
N ARG A 87 -9.59 3.18 -1.14
CA ARG A 87 -9.00 4.46 -0.74
C ARG A 87 -10.08 5.50 -0.39
N VAL A 88 -10.40 5.57 0.89
CA VAL A 88 -11.38 6.51 1.48
C VAL A 88 -10.72 7.36 2.56
N ARG A 89 -11.40 8.43 3.00
CA ARG A 89 -10.93 9.28 4.11
C ARG A 89 -11.17 8.68 5.48
N GLU A 90 -12.32 8.05 5.67
CA GLU A 90 -12.68 7.36 6.92
C GLU A 90 -12.71 5.86 6.67
N PHE A 91 -11.91 5.09 7.41
CA PHE A 91 -11.79 3.64 7.21
C PHE A 91 -11.50 2.90 8.50
N THR A 92 -11.88 1.62 8.56
CA THR A 92 -11.53 0.75 9.68
C THR A 92 -10.17 0.12 9.45
N MET A 93 -9.30 0.20 10.45
CA MET A 93 -7.99 -0.43 10.45
C MET A 93 -7.82 -1.26 11.71
N LYS A 94 -7.25 -2.45 11.56
CA LYS A 94 -6.58 -3.12 12.66
C LYS A 94 -5.17 -2.56 12.75
N ASP A 95 -4.81 -1.97 13.88
CA ASP A 95 -3.48 -1.43 14.17
C ASP A 95 -2.97 -2.03 15.49
N ALA A 96 -1.70 -2.40 15.52
CA ALA A 96 -1.08 -3.10 16.63
C ALA A 96 0.30 -2.53 16.89
N TYR A 97 0.71 -2.58 18.15
CA TYR A 97 1.94 -1.98 18.66
C TYR A 97 2.59 -2.96 19.63
N SER A 98 3.81 -3.37 19.32
CA SER A 98 4.61 -4.23 20.19
C SER A 98 5.77 -3.44 20.77
N PHE A 99 6.17 -3.81 21.99
CA PHE A 99 7.26 -3.15 22.70
C PHE A 99 8.26 -4.19 23.20
N HIS A 100 9.54 -3.84 23.11
CA HIS A 100 10.67 -4.76 23.23
C HIS A 100 11.83 -4.13 24.00
N THR A 101 12.63 -4.96 24.65
CA THR A 101 13.86 -4.52 25.36
C THR A 101 15.11 -4.59 24.49
N SER A 102 15.06 -5.30 23.35
CA SER A 102 16.18 -5.38 22.41
C SER A 102 15.70 -5.47 20.96
N GLN A 103 16.61 -5.20 20.04
CA GLN A 103 16.34 -5.24 18.60
C GLN A 103 16.09 -6.68 18.14
N GLU A 104 16.83 -7.65 18.70
CA GLU A 104 16.65 -9.07 18.42
C GLU A 104 15.27 -9.56 18.83
N ASP A 105 14.75 -9.11 19.98
CA ASP A 105 13.40 -9.45 20.43
C ASP A 105 12.33 -8.86 19.50
N LEU A 106 12.49 -7.61 19.04
CA LEU A 106 11.63 -7.02 18.01
C LEU A 106 11.66 -7.85 16.72
N GLU A 107 12.84 -8.23 16.23
CA GLU A 107 12.97 -8.99 14.97
C GLU A 107 12.25 -10.35 15.03
N GLN A 108 12.41 -11.07 16.14
CA GLN A 108 11.69 -12.34 16.34
C GLN A 108 10.17 -12.12 16.43
N TYR A 109 9.72 -11.07 17.12
CA TYR A 109 8.30 -10.76 17.25
C TYR A 109 7.69 -10.28 15.93
N TYR A 110 8.43 -9.48 15.18
CA TYR A 110 8.07 -9.02 13.84
C TYR A 110 7.82 -10.21 12.90
N MET A 111 8.68 -11.21 12.91
CA MET A 111 8.49 -12.42 12.10
C MET A 111 7.24 -13.21 12.52
N ARG A 112 6.90 -13.24 13.81
CA ARG A 112 5.64 -13.84 14.29
C ARG A 112 4.42 -13.09 13.74
N CYS A 113 4.45 -11.75 13.75
CA CYS A 113 3.38 -10.93 13.17
C CYS A 113 3.29 -11.12 11.65
N PHE A 114 4.42 -11.20 10.95
CA PHE A 114 4.47 -11.49 9.52
C PHE A 114 3.74 -12.80 9.19
N ILE A 115 4.06 -13.89 9.89
CA ILE A 115 3.40 -15.20 9.69
C ILE A 115 1.91 -15.12 10.06
N ALA A 116 1.56 -14.35 11.09
CA ALA A 116 0.16 -14.14 11.45
C ALA A 116 -0.62 -13.45 10.33
N TYR A 117 -0.01 -12.46 9.66
CA TYR A 117 -0.61 -11.76 8.52
C TYR A 117 -0.82 -12.68 7.33
N GLU A 118 0.19 -13.49 6.95
CA GLU A 118 0.03 -14.50 5.89
C GLU A 118 -1.12 -15.46 6.19
N LYS A 119 -1.24 -15.92 7.45
CA LYS A 119 -2.35 -16.77 7.88
C LYS A 119 -3.70 -16.04 7.82
N ILE A 120 -3.76 -14.76 8.17
CA ILE A 120 -4.98 -13.96 8.05
C ILE A 120 -5.41 -13.87 6.59
N PHE A 121 -4.52 -13.45 5.68
CA PHE A 121 -4.85 -13.31 4.25
C PHE A 121 -5.28 -14.63 3.61
N LYS A 122 -4.60 -15.74 3.94
CA LYS A 122 -5.03 -17.07 3.53
C LYS A 122 -6.42 -17.43 4.06
N ARG A 123 -6.71 -17.15 5.34
CA ARG A 123 -7.99 -17.49 5.96
C ARG A 123 -9.16 -16.65 5.46
N VAL A 124 -8.94 -15.39 5.13
CA VAL A 124 -9.99 -14.53 4.55
C VAL A 124 -10.18 -14.77 3.05
N GLY A 125 -9.39 -15.65 2.44
CA GLY A 125 -9.60 -16.16 1.09
C GLY A 125 -8.80 -15.47 -0.03
N ILE A 126 -7.73 -14.76 0.30
CA ILE A 126 -6.76 -14.22 -0.68
C ILE A 126 -5.35 -14.75 -0.39
N PRO A 127 -5.10 -16.06 -0.51
CA PRO A 127 -3.77 -16.67 -0.30
C PRO A 127 -2.69 -16.15 -1.26
N GLU A 128 -3.07 -15.50 -2.35
CA GLU A 128 -2.21 -14.91 -3.37
C GLU A 128 -1.58 -13.56 -2.96
N VAL A 129 -1.93 -13.02 -1.79
CA VAL A 129 -1.26 -11.85 -1.22
C VAL A 129 0.22 -12.18 -1.02
N ILE A 130 1.09 -11.33 -1.58
CA ILE A 130 2.53 -11.45 -1.44
C ILE A 130 3.07 -10.39 -0.48
N SER A 131 4.18 -10.68 0.19
CA SER A 131 4.93 -9.68 0.92
C SER A 131 6.02 -9.06 0.04
N VAL A 132 6.25 -7.76 0.20
CA VAL A 132 7.26 -7.00 -0.54
C VAL A 132 7.99 -6.08 0.42
N ALA A 133 9.29 -5.90 0.22
CA ALA A 133 10.04 -4.90 0.97
C ALA A 133 9.55 -3.49 0.58
N SER A 134 9.38 -2.60 1.55
CA SER A 134 8.85 -1.25 1.33
C SER A 134 9.67 -0.18 2.02
N ASP A 135 9.34 1.09 1.75
CA ASP A 135 9.89 2.24 2.47
C ASP A 135 9.12 2.45 3.79
N SER A 136 9.83 2.85 4.85
CA SER A 136 9.20 3.09 6.15
C SER A 136 8.50 4.45 6.26
N GLY A 137 8.74 5.35 5.29
CA GLY A 137 8.03 6.60 5.07
C GLY A 137 7.81 7.45 6.32
N MET A 138 6.61 8.04 6.41
CA MET A 138 6.20 8.90 7.52
C MET A 138 6.18 8.19 8.89
N MET A 139 6.03 6.86 8.90
CA MET A 139 6.03 6.08 10.14
C MET A 139 7.42 6.08 10.78
N GLY A 140 8.48 6.16 9.98
CA GLY A 140 9.88 6.03 10.39
C GLY A 140 10.24 4.61 10.81
N GLY A 141 11.53 4.28 10.78
CA GLY A 141 12.00 2.91 10.97
C GLY A 141 13.01 2.51 9.90
N ASN A 142 13.57 1.31 10.03
CA ASN A 142 14.61 0.81 9.11
C ASN A 142 14.15 -0.37 8.24
N ILE A 143 13.08 -1.07 8.65
CA ILE A 143 12.59 -2.27 7.98
C ILE A 143 11.06 -2.24 7.97
N SER A 144 10.48 -2.40 6.79
CA SER A 144 9.04 -2.54 6.59
C SER A 144 8.73 -3.56 5.51
N HIS A 145 7.57 -4.21 5.65
CA HIS A 145 7.03 -5.13 4.64
C HIS A 145 5.57 -4.79 4.39
N GLU A 146 5.26 -4.56 3.12
CA GLU A 146 3.89 -4.42 2.62
C GLU A 146 3.35 -5.77 2.17
N PHE A 147 2.07 -6.00 2.43
CA PHE A 147 1.32 -7.15 1.96
C PHE A 147 0.42 -6.70 0.82
N MET A 148 0.70 -7.20 -0.38
CA MET A 148 0.14 -6.73 -1.63
C MET A 148 -0.71 -7.81 -2.29
N LEU A 149 -1.97 -7.48 -2.59
CA LEU A 149 -2.77 -8.23 -3.55
C LEU A 149 -2.44 -7.72 -4.96
N LEU A 150 -1.81 -8.54 -5.79
CA LEU A 150 -1.48 -8.16 -7.16
C LEU A 150 -2.73 -8.09 -8.03
N THR A 151 -3.04 -6.89 -8.53
CA THR A 151 -4.20 -6.65 -9.39
C THR A 151 -4.01 -5.36 -10.18
N THR A 152 -4.56 -5.30 -11.39
CA THR A 152 -4.43 -4.15 -12.31
C THR A 152 -5.05 -2.87 -11.76
N VAL A 153 -6.05 -2.98 -10.87
CA VAL A 153 -6.70 -1.84 -10.21
C VAL A 153 -5.86 -1.27 -9.06
N GLY A 154 -4.84 -2.00 -8.61
CA GLY A 154 -3.95 -1.59 -7.52
C GLY A 154 -3.27 -0.26 -7.80
N GLU A 155 -3.00 0.53 -6.78
CA GLU A 155 -2.39 1.86 -6.95
C GLU A 155 -0.86 1.80 -6.95
N ASP A 156 -0.31 0.88 -6.18
CA ASP A 156 1.12 0.73 -5.97
C ASP A 156 1.78 -0.06 -7.09
N SER A 157 3.01 0.33 -7.43
CA SER A 157 3.82 -0.36 -8.41
C SER A 157 4.80 -1.28 -7.69
N ILE A 158 4.67 -2.59 -7.93
CA ILE A 158 5.49 -3.63 -7.30
C ILE A 158 6.50 -4.16 -8.30
N VAL A 159 7.76 -4.10 -7.91
CA VAL A 159 8.89 -4.58 -8.70
C VAL A 159 9.13 -6.04 -8.35
N ILE A 160 9.07 -6.92 -9.35
CA ILE A 160 9.21 -8.37 -9.21
C ILE A 160 10.30 -8.87 -10.14
N CYS A 161 11.23 -9.67 -9.62
CA CYS A 161 12.19 -10.39 -10.44
C CYS A 161 11.61 -11.75 -10.87
N ASN A 162 11.69 -12.07 -12.17
CA ASN A 162 11.23 -13.38 -12.67
C ASN A 162 12.24 -14.52 -12.45
N GLU A 163 13.47 -14.20 -12.06
CA GLU A 163 14.58 -15.14 -11.93
C GLU A 163 14.96 -15.47 -10.47
N CYS A 164 14.43 -14.71 -9.50
CA CYS A 164 14.63 -14.95 -8.07
C CYS A 164 13.42 -14.47 -7.27
N ASP A 165 13.49 -14.55 -5.95
CA ASP A 165 12.44 -14.18 -4.99
C ASP A 165 12.41 -12.67 -4.67
N TYR A 166 13.15 -11.82 -5.39
CA TYR A 166 13.17 -10.38 -5.14
C TYR A 166 11.82 -9.72 -5.49
N ARG A 167 11.24 -9.04 -4.49
CA ARG A 167 9.99 -8.30 -4.57
C ARG A 167 10.07 -7.07 -3.67
N ALA A 168 9.80 -5.90 -4.22
CA ALA A 168 9.83 -4.65 -3.46
C ALA A 168 8.87 -3.63 -4.06
N ASN A 169 8.44 -2.66 -3.24
CA ASN A 169 7.75 -1.49 -3.75
C ASN A 169 8.70 -0.69 -4.66
N MET A 170 8.17 -0.11 -5.74
CA MET A 170 8.90 0.79 -6.65
C MET A 170 9.66 1.89 -5.89
N GLU A 171 9.05 2.42 -4.84
CA GLU A 171 9.62 3.49 -4.03
C GLU A 171 10.91 3.08 -3.31
N ALA A 172 11.01 1.82 -2.89
CA ALA A 172 12.14 1.26 -2.15
C ALA A 172 13.17 0.50 -3.04
N THR A 173 12.87 0.30 -4.32
CA THR A 173 13.70 -0.54 -5.19
C THR A 173 14.91 0.22 -5.74
N GLU A 174 16.13 -0.30 -5.52
CA GLU A 174 17.34 0.26 -6.14
C GLU A 174 17.29 0.16 -7.67
N SER A 175 17.60 1.26 -8.36
CA SER A 175 17.70 1.29 -9.81
C SER A 175 19.15 1.12 -10.25
N ILE A 176 19.50 -0.05 -10.81
CA ILE A 176 20.84 -0.30 -11.32
C ILE A 176 20.88 -0.15 -12.83
N VAL A 177 21.66 0.84 -13.27
CA VAL A 177 21.87 1.17 -14.67
C VAL A 177 23.34 0.93 -15.01
N LEU A 178 23.59 0.03 -15.95
CA LEU A 178 24.93 -0.19 -16.49
C LEU A 178 25.09 0.64 -17.76
N ASN A 179 26.01 1.59 -17.71
CA ASN A 179 26.37 2.40 -18.87
C ASN A 179 27.69 1.91 -19.47
N GLU A 180 27.76 1.90 -20.79
CA GLU A 180 29.01 1.76 -21.52
C GLU A 180 29.45 3.15 -21.98
N LYS A 181 30.64 3.58 -21.54
CA LYS A 181 31.24 4.84 -21.97
C LYS A 181 31.74 4.68 -23.40
N ASP A 182 31.45 5.65 -24.27
CA ASP A 182 32.00 5.64 -25.63
C ASP A 182 33.53 5.81 -25.57
N ASP A 183 34.23 5.22 -26.54
CA ASP A 183 35.70 5.26 -26.62
C ASP A 183 36.29 6.68 -26.56
N PHE A 184 35.56 7.66 -27.08
CA PHE A 184 35.98 9.05 -27.15
C PHE A 184 34.88 10.00 -26.70
N SER A 185 35.25 11.04 -25.96
CA SER A 185 34.34 12.14 -25.61
C SER A 185 34.47 13.27 -26.63
N GLU A 186 33.38 13.54 -27.35
CA GLU A 186 33.26 14.64 -28.30
C GLU A 186 33.44 16.00 -27.62
N ALA A 187 33.75 17.04 -28.40
CA ALA A 187 33.88 18.38 -27.88
C ALA A 187 32.51 18.91 -27.42
N LEU A 188 32.47 19.47 -26.20
CA LEU A 188 31.27 20.13 -25.69
C LEU A 188 30.89 21.29 -26.60
N THR A 189 29.74 21.18 -27.26
CA THR A 189 29.30 22.12 -28.31
C THR A 189 27.92 22.64 -28.00
N LEU A 190 27.74 23.96 -28.07
CA LEU A 190 26.43 24.61 -27.93
C LEU A 190 25.70 24.57 -29.28
N VAL A 191 24.51 24.00 -29.30
CA VAL A 191 23.68 23.78 -30.48
C VAL A 191 22.37 24.54 -30.34
N HIS A 192 21.96 25.25 -31.40
CA HIS A 192 20.67 25.94 -31.45
C HIS A 192 19.53 24.94 -31.69
N THR A 193 18.56 24.94 -30.78
CA THR A 193 17.43 24.01 -30.65
C THR A 193 16.14 24.80 -30.39
N PRO A 194 15.63 25.53 -31.39
CA PRO A 194 14.49 26.44 -31.20
C PRO A 194 13.20 25.68 -30.90
N ASN A 195 12.45 26.13 -29.89
CA ASN A 195 11.17 25.55 -29.45
C ASN A 195 11.20 24.06 -29.04
N ILE A 196 12.37 23.53 -28.65
CA ILE A 196 12.52 22.17 -28.13
C ILE A 196 12.55 22.22 -26.59
N HIS A 197 11.57 21.59 -25.93
CA HIS A 197 11.43 21.60 -24.47
C HIS A 197 11.35 20.20 -23.83
N THR A 198 11.24 19.14 -24.63
CA THR A 198 11.11 17.75 -24.16
C THR A 198 12.32 16.93 -24.57
N ILE A 199 12.58 15.85 -23.81
CA ILE A 199 13.66 14.90 -24.16
C ILE A 199 13.34 14.20 -25.48
N GLU A 200 12.07 13.86 -25.70
CA GLU A 200 11.60 13.26 -26.94
C GLU A 200 11.94 14.12 -28.16
N ASP A 201 11.57 15.40 -28.13
CA ASP A 201 11.81 16.32 -29.24
C ASP A 201 13.30 16.57 -29.45
N LEU A 202 14.07 16.69 -28.37
CA LEU A 202 15.52 16.87 -28.41
C LEU A 202 16.21 15.67 -29.07
N CYS A 203 15.85 14.45 -28.66
CA CYS A 203 16.42 13.21 -29.21
C CYS A 203 16.09 13.05 -30.70
N ILE A 204 14.86 13.40 -31.12
CA ILE A 204 14.45 13.40 -32.52
C ILE A 204 15.29 14.41 -33.32
N PHE A 205 15.46 15.63 -32.80
CA PHE A 205 16.20 16.69 -33.46
C PHE A 205 17.69 16.37 -33.61
N LEU A 206 18.34 15.92 -32.53
CA LEU A 206 19.75 15.56 -32.50
C LEU A 206 20.05 14.18 -33.10
N LYS A 207 19.01 13.38 -33.38
CA LYS A 207 19.12 11.98 -33.81
C LYS A 207 19.94 11.14 -32.83
N SER A 208 19.76 11.39 -31.53
CA SER A 208 20.42 10.69 -30.43
C SER A 208 19.41 9.84 -29.65
N PRO A 209 19.84 8.71 -29.06
CA PRO A 209 18.98 7.93 -28.18
C PRO A 209 18.72 8.67 -26.85
N LYS A 210 17.62 8.35 -26.15
CA LYS A 210 17.27 9.00 -24.88
C LYS A 210 18.30 8.77 -23.78
N GLU A 211 18.98 7.62 -23.84
CA GLU A 211 20.08 7.22 -22.97
C GLU A 211 21.30 8.16 -23.10
N LYS A 212 21.42 8.89 -24.22
CA LYS A 212 22.44 9.92 -24.46
C LYS A 212 21.93 11.33 -24.16
N SER A 213 20.95 11.47 -23.29
CA SER A 213 20.45 12.76 -22.82
C SER A 213 20.48 12.85 -21.30
N CYS A 214 20.77 14.04 -20.79
CA CYS A 214 20.82 14.41 -19.39
C CYS A 214 19.63 15.34 -19.10
N LYS A 215 18.59 14.77 -18.51
CA LYS A 215 17.36 15.46 -18.12
C LYS A 215 17.56 16.16 -16.79
N ALA A 216 17.18 17.43 -16.73
CA ALA A 216 17.05 18.18 -15.49
C ALA A 216 15.61 18.09 -14.97
N VAL A 217 15.44 17.66 -13.73
CA VAL A 217 14.16 17.69 -13.01
C VAL A 217 14.32 18.59 -11.81
N VAL A 218 13.41 19.56 -11.66
CA VAL A 218 13.54 20.62 -10.65
C VAL A 218 12.44 20.50 -9.61
N TYR A 219 12.85 20.50 -8.36
CA TYR A 219 11.98 20.50 -7.18
C TYR A 219 12.26 21.70 -6.29
N GLN A 220 11.33 22.00 -5.38
CA GLN A 220 11.52 22.93 -4.28
C GLN A 220 11.31 22.20 -2.95
N LYS A 221 12.11 22.54 -1.95
CA LYS A 221 11.96 22.00 -0.59
C LYS A 221 10.78 22.70 0.09
N ASN A 222 9.90 21.93 0.72
CA ASN A 222 8.75 22.49 1.44
C ASN A 222 9.14 23.31 2.68
N THR A 223 10.40 23.19 3.14
CA THR A 223 10.91 23.88 4.33
C THR A 223 11.24 25.36 4.09
N ASP A 224 11.77 25.69 2.90
CA ASP A 224 12.32 27.01 2.61
C ASP A 224 12.16 27.45 1.14
N ASP A 225 11.43 26.68 0.34
CA ASP A 225 11.23 26.87 -1.11
C ASP A 225 12.53 26.93 -1.93
N SER A 226 13.66 26.48 -1.38
CA SER A 226 14.93 26.43 -2.11
C SER A 226 14.90 25.39 -3.23
N TYR A 227 15.51 25.73 -4.37
CA TYR A 227 15.50 24.88 -5.57
C TYR A 227 16.50 23.72 -5.46
N VAL A 228 16.04 22.54 -5.89
CA VAL A 228 16.82 21.33 -6.07
C VAL A 228 16.78 20.97 -7.56
N VAL A 229 17.95 20.92 -8.21
CA VAL A 229 18.11 20.54 -9.61
C VAL A 229 18.74 19.16 -9.67
N LEU A 230 17.95 18.16 -10.02
CA LEU A 230 18.39 16.78 -10.16
C LEU A 230 18.63 16.45 -11.63
N PHE A 231 19.84 16.03 -11.95
CA PHE A 231 20.23 15.53 -13.26
C PHE A 231 20.14 14.00 -13.30
N ILE A 232 19.43 13.49 -14.30
CA ILE A 232 19.16 12.06 -14.51
C ILE A 232 19.21 11.71 -16.00
N ARG A 233 19.49 10.46 -16.37
CA ARG A 233 19.43 10.02 -17.78
C ARG A 233 18.02 10.22 -18.34
N GLY A 234 17.90 10.73 -19.56
CA GLY A 234 16.63 11.27 -20.04
C GLY A 234 15.53 10.26 -20.32
N ASP A 235 15.87 8.98 -20.44
CA ASP A 235 14.88 7.92 -20.50
C ASP A 235 14.25 7.61 -19.12
N LEU A 236 14.90 7.91 -18.01
CA LEU A 236 14.48 7.51 -16.65
C LEU A 236 13.69 8.61 -15.95
N ASP A 237 12.83 8.22 -15.02
CA ASP A 237 12.07 9.15 -14.19
C ASP A 237 12.57 9.16 -12.75
N VAL A 238 12.39 10.28 -12.06
CA VAL A 238 12.81 10.46 -10.68
C VAL A 238 11.87 9.67 -9.76
N ASN A 239 12.46 9.03 -8.75
CA ASN A 239 11.79 8.48 -7.59
C ASN A 239 11.83 9.53 -6.48
N GLU A 240 10.69 10.17 -6.26
CA GLU A 240 10.53 11.27 -5.31
C GLU A 240 10.71 10.82 -3.86
N THR A 241 10.38 9.57 -3.53
CA THR A 241 10.60 8.98 -2.21
C THR A 241 12.10 8.92 -1.89
N LYS A 242 12.92 8.42 -2.83
CA LYS A 242 14.38 8.41 -2.67
C LYS A 242 14.96 9.81 -2.50
N LEU A 243 14.46 10.78 -3.27
CA LEU A 243 14.92 12.17 -3.18
C LEU A 243 14.54 12.81 -1.83
N THR A 244 13.31 12.58 -1.35
CA THR A 244 12.83 13.06 -0.05
C THR A 244 13.64 12.47 1.09
N ASN A 245 13.91 11.15 1.05
CA ASN A 245 14.73 10.46 2.03
C ASN A 245 16.17 10.98 2.08
N TYR A 246 16.76 11.27 0.91
CA TYR A 246 18.10 11.86 0.83
C TYR A 246 18.15 13.29 1.38
N LEU A 247 17.16 14.12 1.07
CA LEU A 247 17.09 15.51 1.52
C LEU A 247 16.67 15.67 2.98
N GLY A 248 15.96 14.69 3.54
CA GLY A 248 15.39 14.74 4.89
C GLY A 248 14.21 15.71 5.03
N CYS A 249 13.58 16.11 3.92
CA CYS A 249 12.42 17.00 3.90
C CYS A 249 11.54 16.72 2.67
N ASP A 250 10.24 16.99 2.81
CA ASP A 250 9.32 16.90 1.69
C ASP A 250 9.65 17.92 0.59
N ILE A 251 9.30 17.54 -0.63
CA ILE A 251 9.51 18.34 -1.84
C ILE A 251 8.23 18.47 -2.64
N HIS A 252 8.19 19.47 -3.52
CA HIS A 252 7.17 19.59 -4.56
C HIS A 252 7.79 19.98 -5.91
N PRO A 253 7.12 19.69 -7.04
CA PRO A 253 7.58 20.15 -8.35
C PRO A 253 7.80 21.66 -8.36
N ALA A 254 8.97 22.09 -8.82
CA ALA A 254 9.36 23.49 -8.73
C ALA A 254 8.52 24.40 -9.64
N VAL A 255 8.19 25.59 -9.14
CA VAL A 255 7.69 26.68 -9.97
C VAL A 255 8.89 27.48 -10.48
N ILE A 256 9.26 27.28 -11.75
CA ILE A 256 10.36 27.98 -12.39
C ILE A 256 9.91 29.39 -12.79
N THR A 257 10.39 30.40 -12.06
CA THR A 257 10.17 31.81 -12.37
C THR A 257 11.36 32.39 -13.13
N LYS A 258 11.19 33.56 -13.75
CA LYS A 258 12.30 34.29 -14.39
C LYS A 258 13.42 34.67 -13.42
N GLU A 259 13.09 34.82 -12.14
CA GLU A 259 14.03 35.19 -11.08
C GLU A 259 14.80 33.99 -10.54
N SER A 260 14.35 32.76 -10.85
CA SER A 260 15.00 31.54 -10.37
C SER A 260 16.39 31.33 -11.00
N GLY A 261 16.67 31.95 -12.15
CA GLY A 261 17.92 31.71 -12.91
C GLY A 261 17.91 30.40 -13.69
N LEU A 262 16.78 29.67 -13.71
CA LEU A 262 16.60 28.43 -14.46
C LEU A 262 15.78 28.67 -15.74
N ASN A 263 16.25 28.11 -16.85
CA ASN A 263 15.56 28.20 -18.16
C ASN A 263 14.83 26.90 -18.45
N ALA A 264 13.53 26.84 -18.15
CA ALA A 264 12.71 25.64 -18.33
C ALA A 264 12.83 25.07 -19.76
N GLY A 265 13.06 23.76 -19.87
CA GLY A 265 13.34 23.08 -21.14
C GLY A 265 14.79 23.20 -21.63
N TYR A 266 15.63 24.03 -21.01
CA TYR A 266 17.03 24.28 -21.40
C TYR A 266 17.99 24.24 -20.20
N ILE A 267 17.61 23.57 -19.11
CA ILE A 267 18.44 23.44 -17.90
C ILE A 267 19.47 22.33 -18.10
N GLY A 268 20.75 22.63 -17.85
CA GLY A 268 21.83 21.65 -17.91
C GLY A 268 22.85 21.87 -16.79
N PRO A 269 23.72 20.88 -16.52
CA PRO A 269 24.67 20.96 -15.42
C PRO A 269 25.82 21.94 -15.72
N TYR A 270 26.22 22.06 -16.98
CA TYR A 270 27.39 22.86 -17.37
C TYR A 270 27.11 24.37 -17.28
N ASN A 271 27.96 25.11 -16.56
CA ASN A 271 27.80 26.54 -16.29
C ASN A 271 26.44 26.93 -15.67
N LEU A 272 25.84 26.03 -14.87
CA LEU A 272 24.65 26.35 -14.11
C LEU A 272 25.01 27.27 -12.94
N ASN A 273 24.70 28.55 -13.08
CA ASN A 273 25.00 29.57 -12.07
C ASN A 273 23.75 29.86 -11.23
N GLY A 274 23.87 29.76 -9.91
CA GLY A 274 22.79 30.07 -8.97
C GLY A 274 23.00 29.37 -7.63
N ASN A 275 22.11 29.66 -6.67
CA ASN A 275 22.12 28.99 -5.37
C ASN A 275 21.13 27.83 -5.40
N PHE A 276 21.55 26.69 -5.94
CA PHE A 276 20.73 25.49 -6.09
C PHE A 276 21.38 24.30 -5.38
N THR A 277 20.56 23.40 -4.86
CA THR A 277 21.04 22.05 -4.52
C THR A 277 21.15 21.25 -5.82
N ILE A 278 22.36 20.97 -6.29
CA ILE A 278 22.60 20.22 -7.52
C ILE A 278 22.87 18.76 -7.19
N LEU A 279 22.11 17.85 -7.78
CA LEU A 279 22.21 16.41 -7.55
C LEU A 279 22.37 15.65 -8.87
N PHE A 280 23.08 14.53 -8.83
CA PHE A 280 23.27 13.65 -9.98
C PHE A 280 22.81 12.23 -9.62
N ASP A 281 22.00 11.65 -10.51
CA ASP A 281 21.57 10.27 -10.41
C ASP A 281 22.65 9.29 -10.90
N LYS A 282 22.76 8.11 -10.28
CA LYS A 282 23.69 7.03 -10.67
C LYS A 282 23.56 6.63 -12.15
N SER A 283 22.41 6.80 -12.79
CA SER A 283 22.24 6.52 -14.22
C SER A 283 23.11 7.37 -15.15
N LEU A 284 23.71 8.45 -14.65
CA LEU A 284 24.65 9.28 -15.39
C LEU A 284 26.11 8.85 -15.17
N GLU A 285 26.38 7.98 -14.20
CA GLU A 285 27.72 7.48 -13.93
C GLU A 285 28.24 6.66 -15.14
N HIS A 286 29.53 6.81 -15.46
CA HIS A 286 30.17 6.18 -16.62
C HIS A 286 29.53 6.49 -17.99
N THR A 287 28.89 7.65 -18.14
CA THR A 287 28.38 8.14 -19.43
C THR A 287 29.27 9.25 -20.02
N ASN A 288 29.21 9.42 -21.34
CA ASN A 288 29.74 10.55 -22.09
C ASN A 288 28.90 10.83 -23.34
N ASN A 289 29.21 11.94 -24.00
CA ASN A 289 28.53 12.43 -25.20
C ASN A 289 27.04 12.68 -24.96
N LEU A 290 26.69 13.12 -23.75
CA LEU A 290 25.33 13.46 -23.40
C LEU A 290 24.90 14.77 -24.05
N SER A 291 23.61 14.86 -24.38
CA SER A 291 22.92 16.11 -24.64
C SER A 291 22.33 16.66 -23.34
N CYS A 292 22.41 17.96 -23.10
CA CYS A 292 21.81 18.61 -21.92
C CYS A 292 21.40 20.05 -22.25
N GLY A 293 20.59 20.67 -21.39
CA GLY A 293 20.22 22.07 -21.57
C GLY A 293 21.43 23.02 -21.58
N GLY A 294 21.36 24.08 -22.39
CA GLY A 294 22.44 25.05 -22.53
C GLY A 294 22.52 26.09 -21.41
N ASN A 295 21.56 26.08 -20.47
CA ASN A 295 21.25 27.17 -19.55
C ASN A 295 20.97 28.51 -20.26
N ILE A 296 20.64 28.46 -21.54
CA ILE A 296 20.30 29.58 -22.42
C ILE A 296 19.07 29.15 -23.21
N GLU A 297 18.07 30.03 -23.28
CA GLU A 297 16.83 29.77 -24.02
C GLU A 297 17.14 29.40 -25.48
N GLU A 298 16.47 28.36 -25.98
CA GLU A 298 16.67 27.78 -27.32
C GLU A 298 18.00 27.07 -27.58
N TYR A 299 18.85 26.82 -26.57
CA TYR A 299 20.12 26.11 -26.78
C TYR A 299 20.28 24.88 -25.89
N HIS A 300 20.94 23.87 -26.44
CA HIS A 300 21.38 22.67 -25.74
C HIS A 300 22.88 22.45 -25.98
N TYR A 301 23.57 21.84 -25.02
CA TYR A 301 24.90 21.30 -25.24
C TYR A 301 24.82 19.86 -25.77
N THR A 302 25.75 19.49 -26.65
CA THR A 302 26.05 18.11 -27.03
C THR A 302 27.51 17.79 -26.68
N GLY A 303 27.85 16.51 -26.55
CA GLY A 303 29.22 16.11 -26.23
C GLY A 303 29.57 16.23 -24.74
N LEU A 304 28.57 16.37 -23.85
CA LEU A 304 28.80 16.48 -22.41
C LEU A 304 29.42 15.19 -21.86
N ASP A 305 30.56 15.32 -21.19
CA ASP A 305 31.18 14.29 -20.36
C ASP A 305 31.27 14.85 -18.94
N ILE A 306 30.45 14.31 -18.04
CA ILE A 306 30.33 14.83 -16.67
C ILE A 306 31.68 14.83 -15.96
N SER A 307 32.49 13.78 -16.12
CA SER A 307 33.80 13.69 -15.48
C SER A 307 34.79 14.76 -15.98
N ARG A 308 34.70 15.13 -17.26
CA ARG A 308 35.53 16.17 -17.88
C ARG A 308 35.02 17.58 -17.58
N ASP A 309 33.72 17.78 -17.72
CA ASP A 309 33.09 19.10 -17.80
C ASP A 309 32.58 19.60 -16.43
N MET A 310 32.23 18.69 -15.52
CA MET A 310 31.75 19.01 -14.16
C MET A 310 32.76 18.65 -13.06
N GLY A 311 33.75 17.79 -13.36
CA GLY A 311 34.71 17.27 -12.39
C GLY A 311 34.12 16.15 -11.52
N ASP A 312 34.55 16.10 -10.26
CA ASP A 312 34.08 15.09 -9.30
C ASP A 312 32.68 15.47 -8.78
N VAL A 313 31.67 14.68 -9.16
CA VAL A 313 30.30 14.81 -8.66
C VAL A 313 29.91 13.59 -7.84
N MET A 314 29.00 13.77 -6.89
CA MET A 314 28.45 12.67 -6.11
C MET A 314 27.20 12.12 -6.80
N TYR A 315 27.24 10.83 -7.12
CA TYR A 315 26.11 10.09 -7.67
C TYR A 315 25.33 9.39 -6.56
N ASN A 316 24.00 9.51 -6.59
CA ASN A 316 23.10 8.78 -5.71
C ASN A 316 21.96 8.16 -6.52
N ASP A 317 21.28 7.15 -5.98
CA ASP A 317 20.14 6.54 -6.67
C ASP A 317 18.87 7.37 -6.42
N PHE A 318 18.40 8.03 -7.46
CA PHE A 318 17.16 8.79 -7.51
C PHE A 318 16.23 8.32 -8.63
N ALA A 319 16.58 7.26 -9.37
CA ALA A 319 15.80 6.78 -10.50
C ALA A 319 14.71 5.79 -10.07
N LYS A 320 13.58 5.82 -10.76
CA LYS A 320 12.61 4.72 -10.78
C LYS A 320 13.17 3.59 -11.63
N ILE A 321 13.12 2.36 -11.11
CA ILE A 321 13.50 1.17 -11.88
C ILE A 321 12.47 0.94 -13.00
N LYS A 322 12.91 0.39 -14.13
CA LYS A 322 12.05 0.08 -15.28
C LYS A 322 11.89 -1.43 -15.48
N GLU A 323 10.86 -1.83 -16.21
CA GLU A 323 10.77 -3.19 -16.73
C GLU A 323 12.02 -3.56 -17.55
N GLY A 324 12.47 -4.81 -17.41
CA GLY A 324 13.70 -5.30 -18.02
C GLY A 324 14.98 -4.84 -17.34
N SER A 325 14.93 -3.99 -16.31
CA SER A 325 16.11 -3.55 -15.58
C SER A 325 16.78 -4.70 -14.82
N MET A 326 18.03 -4.47 -14.43
CA MET A 326 18.82 -5.42 -13.65
C MET A 326 18.26 -5.55 -12.23
N CYS A 327 18.05 -6.78 -11.78
CA CYS A 327 17.60 -7.06 -10.42
C CYS A 327 18.73 -6.76 -9.41
N PRO A 328 18.47 -5.98 -8.35
CA PRO A 328 19.49 -5.65 -7.35
C PRO A 328 19.93 -6.85 -6.50
N LYS A 329 19.12 -7.91 -6.45
CA LYS A 329 19.46 -9.14 -5.70
C LYS A 329 20.32 -10.11 -6.51
N CYS A 330 19.97 -10.38 -7.77
CA CYS A 330 20.59 -11.44 -8.56
C CYS A 330 21.41 -10.95 -9.75
N GLY A 331 21.39 -9.64 -10.06
CA GLY A 331 22.16 -9.05 -11.15
C GLY A 331 21.65 -9.39 -12.57
N LYS A 332 20.47 -10.02 -12.71
CA LYS A 332 19.89 -10.36 -14.02
C LYS A 332 18.86 -9.32 -14.46
N SER A 333 18.87 -8.94 -15.73
CA SER A 333 17.87 -8.10 -16.39
C SER A 333 16.53 -8.83 -16.54
N SER A 334 15.75 -8.87 -15.48
CA SER A 334 14.59 -9.77 -15.32
C SER A 334 13.45 -9.16 -14.50
N ILE A 335 13.50 -7.83 -14.34
CA ILE A 335 12.53 -7.07 -13.56
C ILE A 335 11.24 -6.88 -14.36
N THR A 336 10.11 -7.09 -13.70
CA THR A 336 8.76 -6.77 -14.16
C THR A 336 8.08 -5.86 -13.15
N ILE A 337 7.14 -5.05 -13.61
CA ILE A 337 6.38 -4.15 -12.75
C ILE A 337 4.92 -4.59 -12.78
N SER A 338 4.41 -4.97 -11.61
CA SER A 338 3.00 -5.28 -11.42
C SER A 338 2.31 -4.18 -10.63
N ARG A 339 0.98 -4.15 -10.66
CA ARG A 339 0.17 -3.28 -9.80
C ARG A 339 -0.37 -4.08 -8.62
N GLY A 340 -0.54 -3.43 -7.46
CA GLY A 340 -1.05 -4.10 -6.27
C GLY A 340 -1.86 -3.19 -5.36
N ILE A 341 -2.76 -3.80 -4.58
CA ILE A 341 -3.45 -3.15 -3.46
C ILE A 341 -2.71 -3.57 -2.18
N GLU A 342 -2.19 -2.60 -1.45
CA GLU A 342 -1.63 -2.80 -0.11
C GLU A 342 -2.75 -3.13 0.89
N VAL A 343 -2.88 -4.40 1.28
CA VAL A 343 -3.89 -4.86 2.25
C VAL A 343 -3.40 -4.85 3.70
N GLY A 344 -2.09 -4.76 3.90
CA GLY A 344 -1.49 -4.60 5.23
C GLY A 344 -0.03 -4.20 5.15
N ASN A 345 0.50 -3.71 6.27
CA ASN A 345 1.88 -3.23 6.37
C ASN A 345 2.40 -3.41 7.78
N ILE A 346 3.69 -3.70 7.91
CA ILE A 346 4.33 -3.94 9.19
C ILE A 346 5.68 -3.23 9.23
N PHE A 347 6.02 -2.63 10.37
CA PHE A 347 7.17 -1.74 10.52
C PHE A 347 7.97 -2.05 11.79
N GLN A 348 9.30 -1.94 11.67
CA GLN A 348 10.21 -1.83 12.80
C GLN A 348 10.50 -0.36 13.09
N LEU A 349 9.76 0.24 14.04
CA LEU A 349 9.82 1.67 14.36
C LEU A 349 11.03 2.06 15.22
N GLY A 350 11.72 1.07 15.81
CA GLY A 350 12.86 1.31 16.67
C GLY A 350 12.46 2.13 17.90
N THR A 351 13.23 3.17 18.20
CA THR A 351 13.01 4.02 19.39
C THR A 351 12.41 5.39 19.07
N LYS A 352 11.89 5.60 17.84
CA LYS A 352 11.41 6.91 17.36
C LYS A 352 10.39 7.54 18.30
N TYR A 353 9.29 6.83 18.57
CA TYR A 353 8.20 7.33 19.40
C TYR A 353 8.53 7.28 20.89
N THR A 354 9.17 6.20 21.34
CA THR A 354 9.47 5.99 22.76
C THR A 354 10.48 7.02 23.28
N LYS A 355 11.48 7.40 22.48
CA LYS A 355 12.40 8.51 22.81
C LYS A 355 11.70 9.86 22.80
N ALA A 356 10.97 10.19 21.73
CA ALA A 356 10.31 11.49 21.60
C ALA A 356 9.31 11.74 22.73
N MET A 357 8.58 10.70 23.14
CA MET A 357 7.56 10.75 24.18
C MET A 357 8.06 10.31 25.57
N ASN A 358 9.38 10.22 25.75
CA ASN A 358 10.05 9.87 27.01
C ASN A 358 9.49 8.62 27.74
N MET A 359 9.19 7.55 27.00
CA MET A 359 8.82 6.26 27.58
C MET A 359 10.10 5.48 27.91
N GLN A 360 10.35 5.22 29.19
CA GLN A 360 11.56 4.53 29.65
C GLN A 360 11.21 3.29 30.49
N TYR A 361 12.12 2.32 30.52
CA TYR A 361 12.08 1.17 31.43
C TYR A 361 13.44 0.97 32.09
N VAL A 362 13.43 0.40 33.30
CA VAL A 362 14.65 -0.01 34.00
C VAL A 362 14.99 -1.45 33.64
N ASP A 363 16.22 -1.71 33.21
CA ASP A 363 16.72 -3.04 32.88
C ASP A 363 17.19 -3.84 34.12
N ASN A 364 17.70 -5.06 33.88
CA ASN A 364 18.25 -5.93 34.92
C ASN A 364 19.39 -5.29 35.72
N ASP A 365 20.14 -4.37 35.10
CA ASP A 365 21.32 -3.72 35.67
C ASP A 365 20.96 -2.38 36.34
N GLY A 366 19.69 -2.00 36.35
CA GLY A 366 19.22 -0.74 36.92
C GLY A 366 19.38 0.45 35.98
N ILE A 367 19.68 0.23 34.70
CA ILE A 367 19.89 1.29 33.71
C ILE A 367 18.57 1.61 33.02
N SER A 368 18.30 2.92 32.87
CA SER A 368 17.12 3.40 32.16
C SER A 368 17.34 3.34 30.64
N ASN A 369 16.44 2.67 29.94
CA ASN A 369 16.49 2.49 28.49
C ASN A 369 15.14 2.88 27.84
N TYR A 370 15.17 3.17 26.54
CA TYR A 370 13.95 3.39 25.75
C TYR A 370 13.55 2.07 25.08
N PRO A 371 12.30 1.60 25.26
CA PRO A 371 11.83 0.39 24.61
C PRO A 371 11.80 0.55 23.10
N ILE A 372 12.07 -0.54 22.40
CA ILE A 372 12.02 -0.65 20.94
C ILE A 372 10.59 -1.02 20.54
N MET A 373 10.07 -0.41 19.47
CA MET A 373 8.67 -0.52 19.07
C MET A 373 8.53 -1.12 17.66
N GLY A 374 7.54 -1.99 17.49
CA GLY A 374 7.03 -2.42 16.19
C GLY A 374 5.59 -1.94 16.02
N CYS A 375 5.15 -1.72 14.77
CA CYS A 375 3.73 -1.51 14.48
C CYS A 375 3.26 -2.31 13.27
N TYR A 376 1.98 -2.66 13.27
CA TYR A 376 1.40 -3.60 12.32
C TYR A 376 -0.02 -3.15 11.96
N GLY A 377 -0.31 -2.89 10.68
CA GLY A 377 -1.60 -2.39 10.19
C GLY A 377 -2.27 -3.32 9.16
N ILE A 378 -3.59 -3.49 9.24
CA ILE A 378 -4.43 -4.11 8.19
C ILE A 378 -5.62 -3.19 7.96
N GLY A 379 -5.83 -2.74 6.72
CA GLY A 379 -7.03 -1.98 6.36
C GLY A 379 -8.21 -2.94 6.20
N ILE A 380 -9.14 -2.98 7.15
CA ILE A 380 -10.23 -3.98 7.18
C ILE A 380 -11.23 -3.74 6.04
N GLY A 381 -11.65 -2.49 5.83
CA GLY A 381 -12.54 -2.14 4.73
C GLY A 381 -11.87 -2.35 3.36
N ARG A 382 -10.60 -1.98 3.26
CA ARG A 382 -9.78 -2.22 2.07
C ARG A 382 -9.65 -3.71 1.76
N LEU A 383 -9.40 -4.53 2.78
CA LEU A 383 -9.30 -5.98 2.66
C LEU A 383 -10.60 -6.60 2.13
N ALA A 384 -11.76 -6.17 2.62
CA ALA A 384 -13.05 -6.64 2.09
C ALA A 384 -13.21 -6.31 0.60
N ALA A 385 -12.87 -5.09 0.19
CA ALA A 385 -12.90 -4.71 -1.24
C ALA A 385 -11.88 -5.49 -2.06
N SER A 386 -10.67 -5.71 -1.55
CA SER A 386 -9.64 -6.52 -2.21
C SER A 386 -10.11 -7.96 -2.46
N ILE A 387 -10.90 -8.54 -1.55
CA ILE A 387 -11.49 -9.87 -1.76
C ILE A 387 -12.52 -9.86 -2.87
N CYS A 388 -13.37 -8.82 -2.96
CA CYS A 388 -14.27 -8.65 -4.11
C CYS A 388 -13.49 -8.51 -5.42
N GLU A 389 -12.43 -7.71 -5.44
CA GLU A 389 -11.59 -7.53 -6.63
C GLU A 389 -10.95 -8.85 -7.08
N ALA A 390 -10.49 -9.67 -6.14
CA ALA A 390 -9.91 -10.98 -6.43
C ALA A 390 -10.96 -12.02 -6.85
N HIS A 391 -12.13 -12.00 -6.21
CA HIS A 391 -13.17 -13.03 -6.31
C HIS A 391 -14.53 -12.41 -6.63
N HIS A 392 -14.77 -12.16 -7.92
CA HIS A 392 -16.07 -11.72 -8.43
C HIS A 392 -16.32 -12.27 -9.85
N ASP A 393 -17.58 -12.18 -10.26
CA ASP A 393 -17.99 -12.32 -11.66
C ASP A 393 -18.84 -11.11 -12.09
N GLU A 394 -19.44 -11.17 -13.27
CA GLU A 394 -20.31 -10.11 -13.80
C GLU A 394 -21.60 -9.86 -12.97
N TYR A 395 -21.94 -10.78 -12.06
CA TYR A 395 -23.15 -10.71 -11.24
C TYR A 395 -22.89 -10.25 -9.81
N GLY A 396 -21.64 -10.27 -9.33
CA GLY A 396 -21.28 -9.81 -7.99
C GLY A 396 -20.09 -10.55 -7.36
N PRO A 397 -19.88 -10.34 -6.05
CA PRO A 397 -18.79 -10.97 -5.32
C PRO A 397 -19.02 -12.49 -5.16
N ILE A 398 -17.91 -13.23 -5.11
CA ILE A 398 -17.85 -14.65 -4.75
C ILE A 398 -17.12 -14.71 -3.42
N TRP A 399 -17.88 -14.68 -2.32
CA TRP A 399 -17.27 -14.62 -1.00
C TRP A 399 -16.64 -15.94 -0.59
N PRO A 400 -15.42 -15.92 -0.02
CA PRO A 400 -14.89 -17.05 0.73
C PRO A 400 -15.81 -17.38 1.91
N MET A 401 -16.06 -18.67 2.15
CA MET A 401 -16.99 -19.14 3.21
C MET A 401 -16.65 -18.60 4.61
N SER A 402 -15.38 -18.30 4.87
CA SER A 402 -14.89 -17.81 6.16
C SER A 402 -15.30 -16.37 6.48
N ILE A 403 -15.69 -15.58 5.47
CA ILE A 403 -16.01 -14.15 5.63
C ILE A 403 -17.30 -13.74 4.91
N ALA A 404 -17.99 -14.68 4.29
CA ALA A 404 -19.28 -14.41 3.67
C ALA A 404 -20.26 -13.87 4.72
N PRO A 405 -21.12 -12.90 4.37
CA PRO A 405 -22.06 -12.30 5.32
C PRO A 405 -23.09 -13.30 5.85
N TRP A 406 -23.35 -14.35 5.06
CA TRP A 406 -24.06 -15.56 5.45
C TRP A 406 -23.40 -16.74 4.74
N GLN A 407 -23.58 -17.94 5.26
CA GLN A 407 -23.07 -19.16 4.65
C GLN A 407 -24.08 -19.77 3.67
N VAL A 408 -25.38 -19.60 3.97
CA VAL A 408 -26.49 -20.16 3.19
C VAL A 408 -27.52 -19.09 2.85
N HIS A 409 -27.97 -19.07 1.60
CA HIS A 409 -29.10 -18.27 1.12
C HIS A 409 -30.26 -19.21 0.80
N LEU A 410 -31.27 -19.21 1.66
CA LEU A 410 -32.49 -19.97 1.47
C LEU A 410 -33.51 -19.15 0.69
N CYS A 411 -33.74 -19.53 -0.56
CA CYS A 411 -34.69 -18.89 -1.47
C CYS A 411 -36.02 -19.65 -1.44
N ALA A 412 -37.05 -19.10 -0.79
CA ALA A 412 -38.42 -19.64 -0.82
C ALA A 412 -39.21 -18.98 -1.96
N VAL A 413 -39.15 -19.58 -3.14
CA VAL A 413 -39.86 -19.10 -4.33
C VAL A 413 -41.35 -19.38 -4.15
N HIS A 414 -42.19 -18.34 -4.28
CA HIS A 414 -43.63 -18.42 -3.96
C HIS A 414 -43.87 -18.76 -2.48
N SER A 415 -43.32 -17.97 -1.57
CA SER A 415 -43.44 -18.14 -0.11
C SER A 415 -44.88 -18.04 0.42
N GLU A 416 -45.84 -17.60 -0.41
CA GLU A 416 -47.28 -17.68 -0.14
C GLU A 416 -47.86 -19.10 -0.19
N ASP A 417 -47.15 -20.05 -0.81
CA ASP A 417 -47.51 -21.47 -0.83
C ASP A 417 -47.18 -22.11 0.54
N GLU A 418 -48.19 -22.69 1.20
CA GLU A 418 -48.06 -23.26 2.55
C GLU A 418 -47.01 -24.39 2.61
N GLU A 419 -46.92 -25.23 1.58
CA GLU A 419 -45.98 -26.36 1.57
C GLU A 419 -44.53 -25.88 1.44
N VAL A 420 -44.30 -24.87 0.58
CA VAL A 420 -42.98 -24.22 0.45
C VAL A 420 -42.59 -23.54 1.74
N LYS A 421 -43.50 -22.76 2.33
CA LYS A 421 -43.24 -21.99 3.54
C LYS A 421 -42.93 -22.90 4.73
N ASP A 422 -43.77 -23.91 4.99
CA ASP A 422 -43.59 -24.82 6.11
C ASP A 422 -42.25 -25.57 6.03
N TYR A 423 -41.87 -26.02 4.83
CA TYR A 423 -40.60 -26.70 4.63
C TYR A 423 -39.40 -25.74 4.75
N ALA A 424 -39.48 -24.55 4.15
CA ALA A 424 -38.41 -23.55 4.22
C ALA A 424 -38.21 -23.05 5.67
N ASP A 425 -39.28 -22.77 6.41
CA ASP A 425 -39.22 -22.36 7.82
C ASP A 425 -38.59 -23.46 8.67
N LYS A 426 -38.96 -24.73 8.44
CA LYS A 426 -38.34 -25.87 9.12
C LYS A 426 -36.85 -25.96 8.79
N LEU A 427 -36.48 -25.94 7.52
CA LEU A 427 -35.09 -26.06 7.08
C LEU A 427 -34.22 -24.92 7.61
N TYR A 428 -34.75 -23.69 7.62
CA TYR A 428 -34.11 -22.52 8.20
C TYR A 428 -33.78 -22.74 9.69
N ASN A 429 -34.75 -23.21 10.47
CA ASN A 429 -34.56 -23.52 11.89
C ASN A 429 -33.54 -24.65 12.09
N ASP A 430 -33.69 -25.76 11.35
CA ASP A 430 -32.80 -26.93 11.44
C ASP A 430 -31.33 -26.55 11.16
N ILE A 431 -31.08 -25.71 10.14
CA ILE A 431 -29.73 -25.22 9.80
C ILE A 431 -29.21 -24.24 10.85
N GLN A 432 -30.03 -23.30 11.31
CA GLN A 432 -29.62 -22.33 12.34
C GLN A 432 -29.29 -22.98 13.70
N GLU A 433 -29.96 -24.08 14.06
CA GLU A 433 -29.63 -24.85 15.28
C GLU A 433 -28.20 -25.40 15.28
N LYS A 434 -27.54 -25.45 14.11
CA LYS A 434 -26.11 -25.78 13.98
C LYS A 434 -25.17 -24.58 14.03
N GLY A 435 -25.69 -23.38 14.26
CA GLY A 435 -24.91 -22.15 14.27
C GLY A 435 -24.47 -21.70 12.88
N ILE A 436 -25.12 -22.20 11.83
CA ILE A 436 -24.87 -21.78 10.45
C ILE A 436 -25.68 -20.52 10.17
N GLU A 437 -25.03 -19.51 9.60
CA GLU A 437 -25.65 -18.24 9.28
C GLU A 437 -26.43 -18.35 7.98
N VAL A 438 -27.75 -18.17 8.05
CA VAL A 438 -28.67 -18.29 6.92
C VAL A 438 -29.38 -16.96 6.67
N ILE A 439 -29.31 -16.46 5.43
CA ILE A 439 -30.25 -15.45 4.95
C ILE A 439 -31.46 -16.15 4.32
N TYR A 440 -32.63 -15.81 4.84
CA TYR A 440 -33.90 -16.36 4.36
C TYR A 440 -34.59 -15.31 3.49
N ASP A 441 -34.72 -15.61 2.20
CA ASP A 441 -35.47 -14.78 1.26
C ASP A 441 -36.88 -15.34 1.09
N ASP A 442 -37.79 -14.81 1.92
CA ASP A 442 -39.22 -15.08 1.95
C ASP A 442 -40.04 -13.98 1.26
N ARG A 443 -39.38 -13.07 0.53
CA ARG A 443 -40.01 -11.92 -0.10
C ARG A 443 -40.96 -12.37 -1.21
N ASN A 444 -42.11 -11.69 -1.31
CA ASN A 444 -43.04 -11.87 -2.41
C ASN A 444 -42.55 -11.16 -3.69
N VAL A 445 -41.52 -11.71 -4.32
CA VAL A 445 -40.90 -11.23 -5.57
C VAL A 445 -40.79 -12.36 -6.58
N SER A 446 -40.54 -12.03 -7.86
CA SER A 446 -40.33 -13.06 -8.87
C SER A 446 -39.00 -13.80 -8.63
N ALA A 447 -38.94 -15.08 -9.04
CA ALA A 447 -37.72 -15.88 -8.92
C ALA A 447 -36.50 -15.22 -9.58
N GLY A 448 -36.70 -14.53 -10.71
CA GLY A 448 -35.62 -13.81 -11.39
C GLY A 448 -35.02 -12.67 -10.55
N VAL A 449 -35.86 -11.90 -9.84
CA VAL A 449 -35.40 -10.83 -8.93
C VAL A 449 -34.68 -11.44 -7.74
N MET A 450 -35.27 -12.48 -7.12
CA MET A 450 -34.66 -13.21 -6.00
C MET A 450 -33.28 -13.76 -6.34
N PHE A 451 -33.12 -14.42 -7.48
CA PHE A 451 -31.83 -14.97 -7.89
C PHE A 451 -30.81 -13.91 -8.28
N SER A 452 -31.24 -12.81 -8.89
CA SER A 452 -30.36 -11.67 -9.17
C SER A 452 -29.83 -11.04 -7.89
N ASP A 453 -30.69 -10.84 -6.88
CA ASP A 453 -30.26 -10.33 -5.57
C ASP A 453 -29.35 -11.33 -4.86
N ALA A 454 -29.64 -12.63 -4.96
CA ALA A 454 -28.82 -13.68 -4.38
C ALA A 454 -27.43 -13.78 -5.02
N ASP A 455 -27.31 -13.54 -6.32
CA ASP A 455 -26.01 -13.45 -7.02
C ASP A 455 -25.24 -12.20 -6.56
N LEU A 456 -25.92 -11.07 -6.38
CA LEU A 456 -25.32 -9.82 -5.93
C LEU A 456 -24.84 -9.86 -4.47
N LEU A 457 -25.58 -10.54 -3.59
CA LEU A 457 -25.19 -10.74 -2.19
C LEU A 457 -23.99 -11.69 -2.04
N GLY A 458 -23.79 -12.59 -3.01
CA GLY A 458 -22.60 -13.44 -3.10
C GLY A 458 -22.54 -14.58 -2.07
N VAL A 459 -23.67 -14.96 -1.47
CA VAL A 459 -23.72 -15.99 -0.42
C VAL A 459 -23.29 -17.36 -0.97
N PRO A 460 -22.32 -18.07 -0.36
CA PRO A 460 -21.64 -19.21 -0.96
C PRO A 460 -22.55 -20.37 -1.38
N ILE A 461 -23.54 -20.72 -0.55
CA ILE A 461 -24.48 -21.81 -0.83
C ILE A 461 -25.89 -21.23 -0.96
N ARG A 462 -26.58 -21.57 -2.05
CA ARG A 462 -27.99 -21.25 -2.29
C ARG A 462 -28.82 -22.51 -2.23
N ILE A 463 -29.93 -22.46 -1.49
CA ILE A 463 -30.95 -23.51 -1.46
C ILE A 463 -32.22 -22.93 -2.05
N ILE A 464 -32.82 -23.63 -3.02
CA ILE A 464 -34.03 -23.18 -3.71
C ILE A 464 -35.17 -24.13 -3.37
N VAL A 465 -36.14 -23.60 -2.64
CA VAL A 465 -37.42 -24.24 -2.33
C VAL A 465 -38.48 -23.60 -3.22
N SER A 466 -39.21 -24.40 -3.99
CA SER A 466 -40.25 -23.90 -4.89
C SER A 466 -41.38 -24.92 -5.05
N PRO A 467 -42.59 -24.51 -5.47
CA PRO A 467 -43.70 -25.44 -5.66
C PRO A 467 -43.39 -26.55 -6.67
N ARG A 468 -42.49 -26.28 -7.64
CA ARG A 468 -42.01 -27.30 -8.58
C ARG A 468 -41.16 -28.34 -7.85
N ASN A 469 -40.22 -27.90 -7.03
CA ASN A 469 -39.27 -28.77 -6.35
C ASN A 469 -39.98 -29.62 -5.28
N MET A 470 -40.97 -29.07 -4.59
CA MET A 470 -41.80 -29.80 -3.62
C MET A 470 -42.58 -30.95 -4.26
N LYS A 471 -43.17 -30.75 -5.46
CA LYS A 471 -43.83 -31.81 -6.23
C LYS A 471 -42.91 -32.95 -6.65
N GLU A 472 -41.62 -32.65 -6.85
CA GLU A 472 -40.57 -33.62 -7.14
C GLU A 472 -39.93 -34.20 -5.85
N SER A 473 -40.42 -33.80 -4.67
CA SER A 473 -39.88 -34.17 -3.36
C SER A 473 -38.38 -33.88 -3.21
N CYS A 474 -37.94 -32.74 -3.73
CA CYS A 474 -36.53 -32.32 -3.70
C CYS A 474 -36.36 -30.81 -3.45
N CYS A 475 -35.11 -30.38 -3.25
CA CYS A 475 -34.67 -28.99 -3.37
C CYS A 475 -33.44 -28.91 -4.27
N GLU A 476 -33.24 -27.75 -4.88
CA GLU A 476 -32.03 -27.45 -5.64
C GLU A 476 -31.01 -26.76 -4.72
N ILE A 477 -29.76 -27.19 -4.80
CA ILE A 477 -28.63 -26.60 -4.09
C ILE A 477 -27.59 -26.18 -5.12
N ALA A 478 -27.16 -24.93 -5.05
CA ALA A 478 -26.14 -24.38 -5.94
C ALA A 478 -25.09 -23.59 -5.15
N SER A 479 -23.83 -23.62 -5.58
CA SER A 479 -22.81 -22.70 -5.07
C SER A 479 -22.79 -21.38 -5.84
N ARG A 480 -22.35 -20.29 -5.21
CA ARG A 480 -22.28 -18.96 -5.84
C ARG A 480 -21.35 -18.91 -7.06
N ASP A 481 -20.26 -19.65 -7.02
CA ASP A 481 -19.30 -19.81 -8.12
C ASP A 481 -19.80 -20.77 -9.23
N LYS A 482 -21.00 -21.35 -9.06
CA LYS A 482 -21.63 -22.31 -9.98
C LYS A 482 -20.85 -23.62 -10.17
N SER A 483 -19.85 -23.90 -9.33
CA SER A 483 -19.10 -25.17 -9.38
C SER A 483 -19.91 -26.37 -8.89
N ILE A 484 -20.92 -26.13 -8.05
CA ILE A 484 -21.85 -27.11 -7.51
C ILE A 484 -23.26 -26.76 -7.95
N HIS A 485 -23.96 -27.75 -8.51
CA HIS A 485 -25.40 -27.67 -8.79
C HIS A 485 -26.01 -29.08 -8.70
N LEU A 486 -26.90 -29.30 -7.72
CA LEU A 486 -27.46 -30.62 -7.43
C LEU A 486 -28.90 -30.53 -6.93
N LYS A 487 -29.65 -31.62 -7.14
CA LYS A 487 -30.99 -31.82 -6.57
C LYS A 487 -30.89 -32.84 -5.45
N GLU A 488 -31.40 -32.50 -4.28
CA GLU A 488 -31.40 -33.38 -3.11
C GLU A 488 -32.81 -33.61 -2.59
N SER A 489 -33.06 -34.80 -2.05
CA SER A 489 -34.35 -35.11 -1.44
C SER A 489 -34.59 -34.28 -0.19
N LEU A 490 -35.86 -33.95 0.09
CA LEU A 490 -36.25 -33.13 1.26
C LEU A 490 -35.70 -33.68 2.60
N GLU A 491 -35.51 -34.98 2.71
CA GLU A 491 -34.95 -35.64 3.90
C GLU A 491 -33.42 -35.47 4.05
N SER A 492 -32.72 -35.26 2.93
CA SER A 492 -31.24 -35.24 2.87
C SER A 492 -30.65 -33.84 2.69
N VAL A 493 -31.44 -32.85 2.26
CA VAL A 493 -30.99 -31.47 1.99
C VAL A 493 -30.19 -30.90 3.15
N TYR A 494 -30.71 -31.00 4.37
CA TYR A 494 -30.03 -30.53 5.57
C TYR A 494 -28.64 -31.16 5.70
N SER A 495 -28.55 -32.50 5.69
CA SER A 495 -27.29 -33.23 5.81
C SER A 495 -26.30 -32.86 4.71
N LYS A 496 -26.80 -32.66 3.48
CA LYS A 496 -25.97 -32.29 2.34
C LYS A 496 -25.39 -30.88 2.46
N VAL A 497 -26.19 -29.92 2.94
CA VAL A 497 -25.72 -28.54 3.17
C VAL A 497 -24.61 -28.52 4.21
N ILE A 498 -24.76 -29.27 5.31
CA ILE A 498 -23.70 -29.41 6.33
C ILE A 498 -22.42 -30.02 5.72
N GLU A 499 -22.55 -31.05 4.88
CA GLU A 499 -21.41 -31.65 4.17
C GLU A 499 -20.69 -30.64 3.28
N LEU A 500 -21.44 -29.87 2.47
CA LEU A 500 -20.87 -28.87 1.57
C LEU A 500 -20.14 -27.76 2.32
N ILE A 501 -20.72 -27.24 3.41
CA ILE A 501 -20.08 -26.21 4.22
C ILE A 501 -18.77 -26.72 4.82
N ASN A 502 -18.77 -27.94 5.39
CA ASN A 502 -17.56 -28.55 5.94
C ASN A 502 -16.48 -28.78 4.89
N ASN A 503 -16.86 -29.15 3.66
CA ASN A 503 -15.92 -29.36 2.56
C ASN A 503 -15.32 -28.05 2.03
N ILE A 504 -16.02 -26.93 2.15
CA ILE A 504 -15.53 -25.62 1.70
C ILE A 504 -14.65 -24.96 2.77
N ILE A 505 -14.90 -25.24 4.06
CA ILE A 505 -14.12 -24.69 5.17
C ILE A 505 -12.75 -25.38 5.33
N ASN A 506 -12.68 -26.69 5.05
CA ASN A 506 -11.46 -27.50 5.15
C ASN A 506 -10.65 -27.46 3.85
#